data_AF-A0A2V5P8L8-F1
#
_entry.id   AF-A0A2V5P8L8-F1
#
_cell.length_a   1.000
_cell.length_b   1.000
_cell.length_c   1.000
_cell.angle_alpha   90.00
_cell.angle_beta   90.00
_cell.angle_gamma   90.00
#
_symmetry.space_group_name_H-M   'P 1'
#
loop_
_entity.id
_entity.type
_entity.pdbx_description
1 polymer ?
#
loop_
_entity_poly.entity_id
_entity_poly.type
_entity_poly.pdbx_seq_one_letter_code
_entity_poly.pdbx_strand_id
1 'polypeptide(L)'
;MKRVLLCAGLLTGLFCAPALPAAQDSATAAAEREEAETRFKNVETRIEKLEETLQLQQKKINSLLEELHSLREENDRLKNRNENAAIQENIKHLAEKLEEVDRKRVADNKLALSQLEALTKGLTKPVAPKETTLGSPKPEKSGATNGNSPPEKGYTYKIKDGDTLLRIVTELRAQGYKITQKQVMDANAGVNWNRLKIGQTVFIPSPTL
;
A
#
# COMPACT_ATOMS: atom_id res chain seq x y z
N MET A 1 -52.30 -12.24 -98.08
CA MET A 1 -51.83 -12.06 -99.47
C MET A 1 -52.16 -10.63 -99.93
N LYS A 2 -51.25 -10.01 -100.73
CA LYS A 2 -51.35 -8.71 -101.46
C LYS A 2 -51.05 -7.48 -100.57
N ARG A 3 -49.80 -6.98 -100.45
CA ARG A 3 -48.98 -6.12 -101.36
C ARG A 3 -49.72 -4.81 -101.71
N VAL A 4 -49.15 -3.60 -101.57
CA VAL A 4 -48.27 -2.94 -102.57
C VAL A 4 -48.09 -1.42 -102.22
N LEU A 5 -46.88 -0.86 -102.49
CA LEU A 5 -46.44 0.55 -102.75
C LEU A 5 -46.59 1.61 -101.63
N LEU A 6 -45.55 2.27 -101.09
CA LEU A 6 -44.37 2.97 -101.65
C LEU A 6 -44.74 4.26 -102.42
N CYS A 7 -44.75 5.40 -101.73
CA CYS A 7 -44.64 6.74 -102.31
C CYS A 7 -43.64 7.58 -101.50
N ALA A 8 -42.54 7.92 -102.16
CA ALA A 8 -41.55 8.88 -101.70
C ALA A 8 -42.14 10.30 -101.74
N GLY A 9 -41.94 11.06 -100.67
CA GLY A 9 -42.12 12.51 -100.63
C GLY A 9 -40.78 13.16 -100.30
N LEU A 10 -40.19 13.77 -101.32
CA LEU A 10 -38.92 14.50 -101.32
C LEU A 10 -39.15 15.95 -100.83
N LEU A 11 -38.07 16.63 -100.46
CA LEU A 11 -37.90 18.07 -100.21
C LEU A 11 -37.97 18.61 -98.77
N THR A 12 -36.75 18.69 -98.21
CA THR A 12 -36.08 19.92 -97.73
C THR A 12 -36.73 20.80 -96.68
N GLY A 13 -35.92 21.07 -95.65
CA GLY A 13 -35.90 22.35 -94.98
C GLY A 13 -36.60 22.33 -93.64
N LEU A 14 -35.82 22.17 -92.58
CA LEU A 14 -35.48 23.28 -91.69
C LEU A 14 -34.73 22.66 -90.51
N PHE A 15 -33.42 22.84 -90.51
CA PHE A 15 -32.63 22.77 -89.28
C PHE A 15 -33.18 23.88 -88.37
N CYS A 16 -34.18 23.55 -87.56
CA CYS A 16 -34.62 24.39 -86.45
C CYS A 16 -33.90 23.86 -85.22
N ALA A 17 -32.83 24.56 -84.85
CA ALA A 17 -32.05 24.28 -83.66
C ALA A 17 -32.93 24.30 -82.40
N PRO A 18 -32.70 23.42 -81.41
CA PRO A 18 -32.75 23.90 -80.04
C PRO A 18 -31.46 24.69 -79.80
N ALA A 19 -31.59 26.00 -79.68
CA ALA A 19 -30.57 26.81 -79.04
C ALA A 19 -30.41 26.34 -77.58
N LEU A 20 -29.17 25.94 -77.24
CA LEU A 20 -28.53 25.92 -75.91
C LEU A 20 -29.09 24.98 -74.81
N PRO A 21 -28.30 23.96 -74.42
CA PRO A 21 -28.08 23.69 -72.99
C PRO A 21 -26.59 23.61 -72.57
N ALA A 22 -25.63 23.73 -73.49
CA ALA A 22 -24.21 23.47 -73.17
C ALA A 22 -23.54 24.51 -72.23
N ALA A 23 -24.08 25.73 -72.14
CA ALA A 23 -23.51 26.79 -71.29
C ALA A 23 -23.96 26.66 -69.82
N GLN A 24 -25.14 26.10 -69.57
CA GLN A 24 -25.69 25.96 -68.22
C GLN A 24 -25.07 24.75 -67.51
N ASP A 25 -24.85 23.64 -68.23
CA ASP A 25 -24.15 22.45 -67.73
C ASP A 25 -22.66 22.69 -67.43
N SER A 26 -22.00 23.58 -68.16
CA SER A 26 -20.59 23.91 -67.90
C SER A 26 -20.40 24.86 -66.72
N ALA A 27 -21.34 25.78 -66.49
CA ALA A 27 -21.36 26.64 -65.32
C ALA A 27 -21.72 25.87 -64.03
N THR A 28 -22.68 24.93 -64.09
CA THR A 28 -23.00 24.06 -62.96
C THR A 28 -21.85 23.10 -62.65
N ALA A 29 -21.23 22.49 -63.66
CA ALA A 29 -20.05 21.64 -63.47
C ALA A 29 -18.84 22.41 -62.89
N ALA A 30 -18.70 23.70 -63.21
CA ALA A 30 -17.67 24.55 -62.60
C ALA A 30 -18.00 24.87 -61.13
N ALA A 31 -19.26 25.20 -60.81
CA ALA A 31 -19.71 25.44 -59.45
C ALA A 31 -19.56 24.19 -58.55
N GLU A 32 -19.90 23.00 -59.08
CA GLU A 32 -19.71 21.73 -58.37
C GLU A 32 -18.23 21.44 -58.05
N ARG A 33 -17.32 21.79 -58.97
CA ARG A 33 -15.88 21.66 -58.73
C ARG A 33 -15.39 22.64 -57.67
N GLU A 34 -15.85 23.88 -57.70
CA GLU A 34 -15.52 24.89 -56.69
C GLU A 34 -16.04 24.47 -55.30
N GLU A 35 -17.26 23.94 -55.21
CA GLU A 35 -17.79 23.37 -53.99
C GLU A 35 -16.97 22.16 -53.50
N ALA A 36 -16.52 21.30 -54.40
CA ALA A 36 -15.64 20.18 -54.03
C ALA A 36 -14.31 20.69 -53.47
N GLU A 37 -13.68 21.68 -54.11
CA GLU A 37 -12.43 22.29 -53.65
C GLU A 37 -12.56 22.95 -52.26
N THR A 38 -13.67 23.65 -51.98
CA THR A 38 -13.90 24.24 -50.65
C THR A 38 -14.06 23.18 -49.58
N ARG A 39 -14.76 22.07 -49.88
CA ARG A 39 -14.87 20.92 -48.97
C ARG A 39 -13.51 20.28 -48.71
N PHE A 40 -12.69 20.11 -49.75
CA PHE A 40 -11.33 19.59 -49.61
C PHE A 40 -10.47 20.47 -48.68
N LYS A 41 -10.45 21.78 -48.91
CA LYS A 41 -9.73 22.74 -48.04
C LYS A 41 -10.21 22.70 -46.59
N ASN A 42 -11.53 22.58 -46.38
CA ASN A 42 -12.09 22.47 -45.03
C ASN A 42 -11.70 21.14 -44.34
N VAL A 43 -11.63 20.04 -45.10
CA VAL A 43 -11.15 18.75 -44.56
C VAL A 43 -9.66 18.82 -44.23
N GLU A 44 -8.85 19.42 -45.09
CA GLU A 44 -7.41 19.62 -44.90
C GLU A 44 -7.11 20.40 -43.61
N THR A 45 -7.75 21.57 -43.43
CA THR A 45 -7.62 22.36 -42.19
C THR A 45 -8.09 21.62 -40.93
N ARG A 46 -9.11 20.75 -41.04
CA ARG A 46 -9.54 19.90 -39.91
C ARG A 46 -8.52 18.81 -39.60
N ILE A 47 -7.85 18.25 -40.60
CA ILE A 47 -6.76 17.27 -40.43
C ILE A 47 -5.59 17.93 -39.71
N GLU A 48 -5.13 19.10 -40.18
CA GLU A 48 -4.05 19.86 -39.54
C GLU A 48 -4.35 20.13 -38.06
N LYS A 49 -5.57 20.61 -37.75
CA LYS A 49 -5.99 20.86 -36.36
C LYS A 49 -6.04 19.59 -35.50
N LEU A 50 -6.43 18.45 -36.09
CA LEU A 50 -6.39 17.16 -35.39
C LEU A 50 -4.95 16.71 -35.13
N GLU A 51 -4.06 16.89 -36.10
CA GLU A 51 -2.63 16.59 -35.95
C GLU A 51 -1.99 17.45 -34.86
N GLU A 52 -2.27 18.76 -34.82
CA GLU A 52 -1.83 19.65 -33.75
C GLU A 52 -2.35 19.20 -32.38
N THR A 53 -3.62 18.80 -32.31
CA THR A 53 -4.21 18.29 -31.06
C THR A 53 -3.54 17.00 -30.61
N LEU A 54 -3.26 16.07 -31.53
CA LEU A 54 -2.54 14.83 -31.22
C LEU A 54 -1.11 15.11 -30.76
N GLN A 55 -0.40 16.03 -31.41
CA GLN A 55 0.95 16.43 -30.98
C GLN A 55 0.94 17.06 -29.59
N LEU A 56 -0.06 17.88 -29.28
CA LEU A 56 -0.22 18.48 -27.95
C LEU A 56 -0.51 17.41 -26.90
N GLN A 57 -1.36 16.43 -27.21
CA GLN A 57 -1.60 15.28 -26.33
C GLN A 57 -0.33 14.48 -26.08
N GLN A 58 0.45 14.20 -27.13
CA GLN A 58 1.73 13.49 -26.99
C GLN A 58 2.71 14.26 -26.08
N LYS A 59 2.81 15.58 -26.23
CA LYS A 59 3.63 16.43 -25.36
C LYS A 59 3.16 16.36 -23.91
N LYS A 60 1.85 16.40 -23.66
CA LYS A 60 1.28 16.28 -22.32
C LYS A 60 1.58 14.91 -21.69
N ILE A 61 1.48 13.83 -22.46
CA ILE A 61 1.84 12.48 -22.00
C ILE A 61 3.32 12.44 -21.59
N ASN A 62 4.22 12.97 -22.41
CA ASN A 62 5.64 13.01 -22.10
C ASN A 62 5.94 13.83 -20.83
N SER A 63 5.26 14.97 -20.65
CA SER A 63 5.37 15.78 -19.44
C SER A 63 4.94 15.02 -18.19
N LEU A 64 3.79 14.32 -18.24
CA LEU A 64 3.29 13.53 -17.13
C LEU A 64 4.19 12.33 -16.81
N LEU A 65 4.78 11.71 -17.83
CA LEU A 65 5.76 10.64 -17.64
C LEU A 65 7.02 11.15 -16.93
N GLU A 66 7.51 12.34 -17.28
CA GLU A 66 8.65 12.97 -16.62
C GLU A 66 8.34 13.34 -15.16
N GLU A 67 7.14 13.90 -14.89
CA GLU A 67 6.68 14.16 -13.52
C GLU A 67 6.59 12.88 -12.70
N LEU A 68 6.06 11.79 -13.26
CA LEU A 68 6.03 10.48 -12.59
C LEU A 68 7.43 9.93 -12.31
N HIS A 69 8.37 10.11 -13.24
CA HIS A 69 9.76 9.71 -13.05
C HIS A 69 10.40 10.51 -11.91
N SER A 70 10.24 11.83 -11.93
CA SER A 70 10.73 12.73 -10.88
C SER A 70 10.16 12.40 -9.50
N LEU A 71 8.85 12.18 -9.40
CA LEU A 71 8.20 11.79 -8.14
C LEU A 71 8.67 10.41 -7.63
N ARG A 72 8.96 9.47 -8.54
CA ARG A 72 9.54 8.17 -8.16
C ARG A 72 10.95 8.34 -7.61
N GLU A 73 11.81 9.10 -8.30
CA GLU A 73 13.15 9.40 -7.80
C GLU A 73 13.13 10.11 -6.44
N GLU A 74 12.22 11.06 -6.24
CA GLU A 74 12.08 11.76 -4.97
C GLU A 74 11.66 10.81 -3.85
N ASN A 75 10.69 9.93 -4.11
CA ASN A 75 10.31 8.88 -3.15
C ASN A 75 11.48 7.95 -2.83
N ASP A 76 12.25 7.50 -3.82
CA ASP A 76 13.42 6.66 -3.60
C ASP A 76 14.50 7.39 -2.78
N ARG A 77 14.72 8.68 -3.05
CA ARG A 77 15.63 9.52 -2.24
C ARG A 77 15.15 9.65 -0.80
N LEU A 78 13.87 9.91 -0.58
CA LEU A 78 13.30 10.03 0.77
C LEU A 78 13.35 8.70 1.53
N LYS A 79 13.02 7.60 0.86
CA LYS A 79 13.12 6.25 1.42
C LYS A 79 14.55 5.93 1.82
N ASN A 80 15.52 6.13 0.93
CA ASN A 80 16.93 5.88 1.23
C ASN A 80 17.47 6.78 2.35
N ARG A 81 17.04 8.05 2.41
CA ARG A 81 17.41 8.96 3.51
C ARG A 81 16.81 8.49 4.84
N ASN A 82 15.54 8.10 4.85
CA ASN A 82 14.85 7.62 6.04
C ASN A 82 15.41 6.29 6.54
N GLU A 83 15.63 5.33 5.63
CA GLU A 83 16.24 4.04 5.95
C GLU A 83 17.66 4.24 6.48
N ASN A 84 18.54 4.96 5.78
CA ASN A 84 19.93 5.06 6.22
C ASN A 84 20.10 5.89 7.50
N ALA A 85 19.43 7.03 7.63
CA ALA A 85 19.65 7.92 8.78
C ALA A 85 19.09 7.33 10.08
N ALA A 86 17.82 6.91 10.07
CA ALA A 86 17.16 6.40 11.27
C ALA A 86 17.71 5.02 11.68
N ILE A 87 18.03 4.15 10.71
CA ILE A 87 18.62 2.84 11.03
C ILE A 87 20.04 3.01 11.57
N GLN A 88 20.85 3.91 11.00
CA GLN A 88 22.22 4.12 11.47
C GLN A 88 22.28 4.68 12.89
N GLU A 89 21.39 5.61 13.26
CA GLU A 89 21.31 6.14 14.62
C GLU A 89 20.86 5.05 15.62
N ASN A 90 19.82 4.30 15.28
CA ASN A 90 19.32 3.21 16.12
C ASN A 90 20.38 2.11 16.33
N ILE A 91 21.14 1.76 15.29
CA ILE A 91 22.24 0.78 15.38
C ILE A 91 23.35 1.31 16.31
N LYS A 92 23.75 2.58 16.18
CA LYS A 92 24.76 3.18 17.05
C LYS A 92 24.32 3.16 18.52
N HIS A 93 23.09 3.60 18.79
CA HIS A 93 22.56 3.60 20.14
C HIS A 93 22.45 2.17 20.72
N LEU A 94 22.07 1.18 19.90
CA LEU A 94 22.05 -0.21 20.33
C LEU A 94 23.45 -0.74 20.66
N ALA A 95 24.46 -0.40 19.85
CA ALA A 95 25.85 -0.76 20.11
C ALA A 95 26.36 -0.16 21.43
N GLU A 96 26.08 1.13 21.69
CA GLU A 96 26.41 1.79 22.96
C GLU A 96 25.73 1.13 24.16
N LYS A 97 24.44 0.77 24.03
CA LYS A 97 23.71 0.07 25.08
C LYS A 97 24.26 -1.33 25.34
N LEU A 98 24.70 -2.03 24.30
CA LEU A 98 25.31 -3.35 24.42
C LEU A 98 26.66 -3.26 25.15
N GLU A 99 27.50 -2.28 24.78
CA GLU A 99 28.77 -2.01 25.47
C GLU A 99 28.54 -1.67 26.96
N GLU A 100 27.49 -0.89 27.27
CA GLU A 100 27.11 -0.57 28.64
C GLU A 100 26.75 -1.84 29.44
N VAL A 101 25.96 -2.74 28.84
CA VAL A 101 25.59 -4.02 29.45
C VAL A 101 26.84 -4.87 29.69
N ASP A 102 27.73 -5.01 28.71
CA ASP A 102 28.95 -5.81 28.87
C ASP A 102 29.88 -5.25 29.95
N ARG A 103 30.03 -3.92 30.03
CA ARG A 103 30.77 -3.28 31.12
C ARG A 103 30.18 -3.63 32.49
N LYS A 104 28.85 -3.60 32.63
CA LYS A 104 28.16 -3.99 33.87
C LYS A 104 28.36 -5.47 34.19
N ARG A 105 28.25 -6.36 33.21
CA ARG A 105 28.50 -7.80 33.40
C ARG A 105 29.91 -8.08 33.90
N VAL A 106 30.92 -7.40 33.36
CA VAL A 106 32.31 -7.54 33.82
C VAL A 106 32.47 -7.05 35.26
N ALA A 107 31.87 -5.91 35.60
CA ALA A 107 31.90 -5.37 36.96
C ALA A 107 31.22 -6.29 37.97
N ASP A 108 30.03 -6.81 37.65
CA ASP A 108 29.28 -7.75 38.48
C ASP A 108 30.04 -9.07 38.64
N ASN A 109 30.61 -9.61 37.55
CA ASN A 109 31.44 -10.81 37.62
C ASN A 109 32.65 -10.60 38.52
N LYS A 110 33.29 -9.42 38.47
CA LYS A 110 34.40 -9.08 39.37
C LYS A 110 33.96 -9.01 40.83
N LEU A 111 32.77 -8.47 41.10
CA LEU A 111 32.20 -8.39 42.44
C LEU A 111 31.81 -9.79 42.97
N ALA A 112 31.26 -10.65 42.12
CA ALA A 112 30.96 -12.03 42.46
C ALA A 112 32.24 -12.81 42.81
N LEU A 113 33.30 -12.67 41.99
CA LEU A 113 34.60 -13.28 42.27
C LEU A 113 35.17 -12.82 43.62
N SER A 114 35.08 -11.52 43.95
CA SER A 114 35.59 -11.01 45.22
C SER A 114 34.78 -11.49 46.43
N GLN A 115 33.45 -11.64 46.30
CA GLN A 115 32.60 -12.24 47.33
C GLN A 115 32.93 -13.72 47.55
N LEU A 116 33.18 -14.48 46.47
CA LEU A 116 33.62 -15.87 46.58
C LEU A 116 34.96 -15.97 47.34
N GLU A 117 35.93 -15.10 47.05
CA GLU A 117 37.18 -15.03 47.82
C GLU A 117 36.96 -14.67 49.30
N ALA A 118 36.01 -13.80 49.61
CA ALA A 118 35.68 -13.45 50.99
C ALA A 118 35.03 -14.63 51.74
N LEU A 119 34.14 -15.37 51.08
CA LEU A 119 33.52 -16.58 51.63
C LEU A 119 34.55 -17.70 51.85
N THR A 120 35.47 -17.93 50.91
CA THR A 120 36.54 -18.92 51.08
C THR A 120 37.47 -18.56 52.23
N LYS A 121 37.79 -17.27 52.43
CA LYS A 121 38.52 -16.77 53.61
C LYS A 121 37.72 -16.90 54.91
N GLY A 122 36.38 -16.83 54.85
CA GLY A 122 35.51 -17.04 56.01
C GLY A 122 35.43 -18.51 56.44
N LEU A 123 35.49 -19.43 55.48
CA LEU A 123 35.45 -20.88 55.71
C LEU A 123 36.74 -21.43 56.36
N THR A 124 37.85 -20.70 56.35
CA THR A 124 39.10 -21.10 57.03
C THR A 124 39.16 -20.70 58.51
N LYS A 125 38.13 -20.04 59.05
CA LYS A 125 38.00 -19.75 60.49
C LYS A 125 37.32 -20.92 61.21
N PRO A 126 37.87 -21.47 62.31
CA PRO A 126 37.23 -22.58 63.02
C PRO A 126 35.91 -22.13 63.64
N VAL A 127 34.81 -22.81 63.30
CA VAL A 127 33.50 -22.64 63.93
C VAL A 127 33.30 -23.77 64.95
N ALA A 128 33.05 -23.40 66.21
CA ALA A 128 32.65 -24.33 67.26
C ALA A 128 31.17 -24.77 67.08
N PRO A 129 30.78 -26.01 67.44
CA PRO A 129 29.46 -26.54 67.13
C PRO A 129 28.39 -25.99 68.07
N LYS A 130 27.25 -25.56 67.52
CA LYS A 130 25.98 -25.51 68.24
C LYS A 130 24.90 -26.19 67.40
N GLU A 131 24.47 -27.35 67.89
CA GLU A 131 23.32 -28.11 67.41
C GLU A 131 22.03 -27.33 67.66
N THR A 132 21.13 -27.28 66.68
CA THR A 132 19.67 -27.20 66.93
C THR A 132 18.91 -27.72 65.68
N THR A 133 18.38 -28.93 65.87
CA THR A 133 17.17 -29.59 65.34
C THR A 133 16.37 -29.01 64.15
N LEU A 134 16.14 -29.92 63.19
CA LEU A 134 14.92 -30.24 62.42
C LEU A 134 13.80 -29.20 62.28
N GLY A 135 13.46 -28.92 61.02
CA GLY A 135 12.15 -28.41 60.61
C GLY A 135 12.04 -28.28 59.08
N SER A 136 11.67 -29.36 58.39
CA SER A 136 11.28 -29.31 56.97
C SER A 136 9.85 -28.79 56.83
N PRO A 137 9.55 -28.04 55.75
CA PRO A 137 8.25 -28.15 55.10
C PRO A 137 8.40 -28.86 53.75
N LYS A 138 7.61 -29.92 53.62
CA LYS A 138 7.34 -30.72 52.43
C LYS A 138 6.70 -29.86 51.31
N PRO A 139 6.95 -30.17 50.02
CA PRO A 139 6.24 -29.54 48.91
C PRO A 139 4.88 -30.22 48.72
N GLU A 140 3.79 -29.46 48.81
CA GLU A 140 2.47 -29.94 48.41
C GLU A 140 2.23 -29.65 46.93
N LYS A 141 2.29 -30.71 46.12
CA LYS A 141 1.55 -30.83 44.86
C LYS A 141 0.13 -31.28 45.20
N SER A 142 -0.88 -30.56 44.70
CA SER A 142 -2.21 -31.13 44.44
C SER A 142 -2.67 -30.71 43.05
N GLY A 143 -3.16 -31.67 42.28
CA GLY A 143 -3.56 -31.53 40.90
C GLY A 143 -5.08 -31.42 40.72
N ALA A 144 -5.45 -30.49 39.83
CA ALA A 144 -6.41 -30.56 38.73
C ALA A 144 -7.92 -30.89 38.92
N THR A 145 -8.70 -30.13 38.10
CA THR A 145 -10.05 -30.32 37.50
C THR A 145 -11.20 -29.53 38.17
N ASN A 146 -11.97 -28.63 37.53
CA ASN A 146 -12.14 -28.20 36.13
C ASN A 146 -12.69 -26.76 36.07
N GLY A 147 -12.23 -25.97 35.10
CA GLY A 147 -12.71 -24.61 34.79
C GLY A 147 -11.63 -23.52 34.86
N ASN A 148 -10.45 -23.77 34.29
CA ASN A 148 -9.24 -22.99 34.54
C ASN A 148 -8.87 -22.06 33.38
N SER A 149 -9.43 -20.85 33.38
CA SER A 149 -8.65 -19.66 33.00
C SER A 149 -8.43 -18.88 34.29
N PRO A 150 -7.20 -18.43 34.62
CA PRO A 150 -7.01 -17.52 35.74
C PRO A 150 -7.96 -16.32 35.57
N PRO A 151 -8.36 -15.58 36.63
CA PRO A 151 -8.85 -14.23 36.42
C PRO A 151 -7.72 -13.46 35.74
N GLU A 152 -7.75 -13.40 34.41
CA GLU A 152 -6.76 -12.70 33.63
C GLU A 152 -6.86 -11.26 34.10
N LYS A 153 -5.81 -10.77 34.77
CA LYS A 153 -5.71 -9.36 35.05
C LYS A 153 -5.58 -8.70 33.70
N GLY A 154 -6.61 -8.01 33.28
CA GLY A 154 -6.67 -7.34 32.00
C GLY A 154 -7.39 -6.02 32.14
N TYR A 155 -7.46 -5.30 31.04
CA TYR A 155 -8.23 -4.06 30.99
C TYR A 155 -9.11 -4.02 29.76
N THR A 156 -10.15 -3.23 29.88
CA THR A 156 -11.16 -3.06 28.86
C THR A 156 -10.76 -1.93 27.94
N TYR A 157 -10.67 -2.21 26.64
CA TYR A 157 -10.32 -1.22 25.61
C TYR A 157 -11.49 -0.99 24.68
N LYS A 158 -11.73 0.29 24.36
CA LYS A 158 -12.72 0.70 23.38
C LYS A 158 -12.04 0.94 22.05
N ILE A 159 -12.47 0.20 21.04
CA ILE A 159 -12.04 0.34 19.66
C ILE A 159 -12.25 1.77 19.19
N LYS A 160 -11.19 2.39 18.67
CA LYS A 160 -11.21 3.72 18.07
C LYS A 160 -11.26 3.61 16.55
N ASP A 161 -11.44 4.75 15.89
CA ASP A 161 -11.40 4.81 14.43
C ASP A 161 -10.01 4.39 13.90
N GLY A 162 -10.00 3.55 12.86
CA GLY A 162 -8.76 3.01 12.27
C GLY A 162 -8.04 1.91 13.07
N ASP A 163 -8.63 1.41 14.17
CA ASP A 163 -8.05 0.32 14.94
C ASP A 163 -8.14 -1.02 14.20
N THR A 164 -7.05 -1.80 14.28
CA THR A 164 -7.00 -3.21 13.84
C THR A 164 -6.38 -4.05 14.94
N LEU A 165 -6.68 -5.36 14.96
CA LEU A 165 -6.08 -6.29 15.93
C LEU A 165 -4.55 -6.19 15.95
N LEU A 166 -3.93 -6.12 14.76
CA LEU A 166 -2.48 -6.03 14.63
C LEU A 166 -1.94 -4.71 15.18
N ARG A 167 -2.62 -3.59 14.91
CA ARG A 167 -2.24 -2.27 15.42
C ARG A 167 -2.34 -2.20 16.93
N ILE A 168 -3.48 -2.60 17.51
CA ILE A 168 -3.69 -2.64 18.96
C ILE A 168 -2.58 -3.45 19.60
N VAL A 169 -2.40 -4.72 19.21
CA VAL A 169 -1.38 -5.59 19.83
C VAL A 169 0.03 -5.01 19.68
N THR A 170 0.35 -4.37 18.56
CA THR A 170 1.67 -3.73 18.36
C THR A 170 1.86 -2.55 19.31
N GLU A 171 0.86 -1.69 19.46
CA GLU A 171 0.88 -0.57 20.39
C GLU A 171 1.04 -1.05 21.85
N LEU A 172 0.38 -2.14 22.23
CA LEU A 172 0.50 -2.70 23.57
C LEU A 172 1.88 -3.28 23.85
N ARG A 173 2.51 -3.92 22.86
CA ARG A 173 3.90 -4.37 22.99
C ARG A 173 4.86 -3.20 23.12
N ALA A 174 4.62 -2.11 22.40
CA ALA A 174 5.40 -0.89 22.53
C ALA A 174 5.27 -0.26 23.94
N GLN A 175 4.11 -0.42 24.59
CA GLN A 175 3.88 -0.03 25.99
C GLN A 175 4.49 -1.02 27.02
N GLY A 176 5.16 -2.08 26.56
CA GLY A 176 5.83 -3.06 27.43
C GLY A 176 4.98 -4.30 27.77
N TYR A 177 3.74 -4.40 27.27
CA TYR A 177 2.92 -5.58 27.49
C TYR A 177 3.30 -6.72 26.53
N LYS A 178 3.69 -7.88 27.06
CA LYS A 178 4.06 -9.06 26.26
C LYS A 178 2.83 -9.83 25.75
N ILE A 179 2.01 -9.19 24.91
CA ILE A 179 0.73 -9.75 24.43
C ILE A 179 0.85 -10.26 22.99
N THR A 180 0.27 -11.43 22.73
CA THR A 180 0.16 -12.03 21.39
C THR A 180 -1.24 -11.84 20.81
N GLN A 181 -1.36 -11.87 19.48
CA GLN A 181 -2.67 -11.79 18.82
C GLN A 181 -3.59 -12.93 19.25
N LYS A 182 -3.03 -14.14 19.36
CA LYS A 182 -3.75 -15.34 19.80
C LYS A 182 -4.38 -15.14 21.18
N GLN A 183 -3.63 -14.61 22.16
CA GLN A 183 -4.15 -14.33 23.50
C GLN A 183 -5.33 -13.36 23.48
N VAL A 184 -5.25 -12.27 22.70
CA VAL A 184 -6.35 -11.31 22.58
C VAL A 184 -7.58 -11.94 21.91
N MET A 185 -7.38 -12.79 20.90
CA MET A 185 -8.48 -13.49 20.24
C MET A 185 -9.15 -14.51 21.17
N ASP A 186 -8.37 -15.29 21.90
CA ASP A 186 -8.85 -16.31 22.83
C ASP A 186 -9.63 -15.65 23.99
N ALA A 187 -9.18 -14.49 24.47
CA ALA A 187 -9.85 -13.72 25.52
C ALA A 187 -11.13 -12.99 25.05
N ASN A 188 -11.35 -12.86 23.73
CA ASN A 188 -12.54 -12.25 23.13
C ASN A 188 -13.22 -13.19 22.13
N ALA A 189 -13.56 -14.39 22.59
CA ALA A 189 -14.29 -15.36 21.78
C ALA A 189 -15.60 -14.73 21.24
N GLY A 190 -15.76 -14.72 19.92
CA GLY A 190 -16.95 -14.17 19.24
C GLY A 190 -16.79 -12.75 18.67
N VAL A 191 -15.68 -12.06 18.93
CA VAL A 191 -15.39 -10.79 18.25
C VAL A 191 -14.94 -11.04 16.81
N ASN A 192 -15.60 -10.38 15.85
CA ASN A 192 -15.17 -10.40 14.46
C ASN A 192 -14.09 -9.32 14.21
N TRP A 193 -12.83 -9.73 14.27
CA TRP A 193 -11.66 -8.85 14.10
C TRP A 193 -11.50 -8.24 12.70
N ASN A 194 -12.18 -8.79 11.69
CA ASN A 194 -12.22 -8.22 10.34
C ASN A 194 -13.28 -7.11 10.20
N ARG A 195 -14.16 -6.96 11.21
CA ARG A 195 -15.26 -6.00 11.22
C ARG A 195 -15.43 -5.38 12.61
N LEU A 196 -14.36 -4.74 13.09
CA LEU A 196 -14.39 -4.00 14.35
C LEU A 196 -15.29 -2.76 14.21
N LYS A 197 -16.14 -2.52 15.21
CA LYS A 197 -16.98 -1.32 15.27
C LYS A 197 -16.34 -0.29 16.21
N ILE A 198 -16.36 0.98 15.81
CA ILE A 198 -15.93 2.09 16.67
C ILE A 198 -16.80 2.09 17.94
N GLY A 199 -16.16 2.22 19.10
CA GLY A 199 -16.82 2.14 20.41
C GLY A 199 -17.09 0.72 20.91
N GLN A 200 -16.84 -0.32 20.10
CA GLN A 200 -16.88 -1.70 20.56
C GLN A 200 -15.86 -1.91 21.68
N THR A 201 -16.27 -2.67 22.68
CA THR A 201 -15.45 -2.93 23.85
C THR A 201 -14.82 -4.32 23.72
N VAL A 202 -13.50 -4.40 23.85
CA VAL A 202 -12.71 -5.64 23.84
C VAL A 202 -11.89 -5.75 25.12
N PHE A 203 -11.65 -6.97 25.57
CA PHE A 203 -10.84 -7.28 26.74
C PHE A 203 -9.39 -7.56 26.33
N ILE A 204 -8.43 -6.93 26.99
CA ILE A 204 -7.02 -7.14 26.72
C ILE A 204 -6.41 -7.87 27.92
N PRO A 205 -5.96 -9.13 27.75
CA PRO A 205 -5.30 -9.86 28.82
C PRO A 205 -3.90 -9.30 29.07
N SER A 206 -3.57 -8.95 30.30
CA SER A 206 -2.17 -8.69 30.69
C SER A 206 -1.55 -10.03 31.09
N PRO A 207 -0.45 -10.45 30.45
CA PRO A 207 0.35 -11.54 31.00
C PRO A 207 0.89 -11.04 32.34
N THR A 208 0.65 -11.81 33.40
CA THR A 208 1.36 -11.62 34.67
C THR A 208 2.84 -11.57 34.39
N LEU A 209 3.51 -10.51 34.86
CA LEU A 209 4.95 -10.24 34.70
C LEU A 209 5.83 -11.43 35.10
#